data_AF-A0A7U6QLX9-F1
#
_entry.id   AF-A0A7U6QLX9-F1
#
_cell.length_a   1.000
_cell.length_b   1.000
_cell.length_c   1.000
_cell.angle_alpha   90.00
_cell.angle_beta   90.00
_cell.angle_gamma   90.00
#
_symmetry.space_group_name_H-M   'P 1'
#
loop_
_entity.id
_entity.type
_entity.pdbx_description
1 polymer ?
#
loop_
_entity_poly.entity_id
_entity_poly.type
_entity_poly.pdbx_seq_one_letter_code
_entity_poly.pdbx_strand_id
1 'polypeptide(L)' 'MQGTGQFMPLAGSAPHIGKQDSLETVDEWRVEMVVDDAFITAAVIALKEAHPYETPAYDVIKVLDF' A
#
# COMPACT_ATOMS: atom_id res chain seq x y z
N MET A 1 -1.03 -2.36 12.65
CA MET A 1 -2.05 -1.65 13.45
C MET A 1 -3.31 -1.51 12.62
N GLN A 2 -4.51 -1.65 13.21
CA GLN A 2 -5.76 -1.37 12.50
C GLN A 2 -5.90 0.14 12.32
N GLY A 3 -6.32 0.57 11.13
CA GLY A 3 -6.50 1.97 10.77
C GLY A 3 -7.57 2.13 9.70
N THR A 4 -7.69 3.34 9.19
CA THR A 4 -8.70 3.72 8.20
C THR A 4 -7.99 4.32 6.99
N GLY A 5 -8.07 3.62 5.87
CA GLY A 5 -7.57 4.09 4.58
C GLY A 5 -8.58 4.99 3.88
N GLN A 6 -8.09 5.97 3.13
CA GLN A 6 -8.92 6.82 2.29
C GLN A 6 -8.33 6.91 0.89
N PHE A 7 -9.18 6.74 -0.11
CA PHE A 7 -8.82 6.93 -1.51
C PHE A 7 -10.02 7.45 -2.30
N MET A 8 -9.75 8.12 -3.41
CA MET A 8 -10.79 8.60 -4.32
C MET A 8 -10.46 8.09 -5.72
N PRO A 9 -11.22 7.12 -6.26
CA PRO A 9 -11.04 6.66 -7.64
C PRO A 9 -11.29 7.81 -8.61
N LEU A 10 -10.32 8.06 -9.49
CA LEU A 10 -10.42 9.12 -10.50
C LEU A 10 -10.99 8.56 -11.81
N ALA A 11 -11.40 9.47 -12.70
CA ALA A 11 -11.82 9.10 -14.04
C ALA A 11 -10.73 8.26 -14.76
N GLY A 12 -11.12 7.11 -15.30
CA GLY A 12 -10.22 6.15 -15.94
C GLY A 12 -9.67 5.06 -15.02
N SER A 13 -9.94 5.11 -13.71
CA SER A 13 -9.65 4.01 -12.79
C SER A 13 -10.71 2.91 -12.88
N ALA A 14 -10.29 1.66 -12.68
CA ALA A 14 -11.16 0.49 -12.50
C ALA A 14 -11.12 0.03 -11.03
N PRO A 15 -11.74 0.78 -10.09
CA PRO A 15 -11.63 0.47 -8.68
C PRO A 15 -12.30 -0.86 -8.35
N HIS A 16 -11.63 -1.67 -7.52
CA HIS A 16 -12.23 -2.90 -6.97
C HIS A 16 -13.34 -2.59 -5.94
N ILE A 17 -13.19 -1.48 -5.23
CA ILE A 17 -14.12 -0.98 -4.20
C ILE A 17 -14.28 0.53 -4.41
N GLY A 18 -15.50 1.04 -4.26
CA GLY A 18 -15.79 2.46 -4.29
C GLY A 18 -16.35 3.01 -5.59
N LYS A 19 -16.74 4.29 -5.56
CA LYS A 19 -17.34 5.00 -6.70
C LYS A 19 -16.39 6.07 -7.23
N GLN A 20 -16.39 6.26 -8.56
CA GLN A 20 -15.66 7.36 -9.21
C GLN A 20 -16.05 8.72 -8.61
N ASP A 21 -15.03 9.57 -8.42
CA ASP A 21 -15.13 10.93 -7.87
C ASP A 21 -15.79 11.01 -6.48
N SER A 22 -15.73 9.91 -5.72
CA SER A 22 -16.20 9.82 -4.34
C SER A 22 -15.04 9.44 -3.43
N LEU A 23 -14.92 10.12 -2.29
CA LEU A 23 -13.97 9.72 -1.26
C LEU A 23 -14.49 8.46 -0.57
N GLU A 24 -13.70 7.40 -0.64
CA GLU A 24 -14.00 6.12 -0.03
C GLU A 24 -13.19 5.95 1.24
N THR A 25 -13.75 5.21 2.18
CA THR A 25 -13.13 4.93 3.47
C THR A 25 -13.23 3.45 3.76
N VAL A 26 -12.10 2.80 4.03
CA VAL A 26 -12.02 1.35 4.23
C VAL A 26 -11.20 1.03 5.48
N ASP A 27 -11.57 -0.06 6.15
CA ASP A 27 -10.78 -0.61 7.24
C ASP A 27 -9.50 -1.24 6.67
N GLU A 28 -8.34 -0.80 7.18
CA GLU A 28 -7.04 -1.27 6.70
C GLU A 28 -6.12 -1.68 7.85
N TRP A 29 -5.14 -2.51 7.50
CA TRP A 29 -4.08 -2.92 8.40
C TRP A 29 -2.74 -2.35 7.92
N ARG A 30 -2.14 -1.48 8.74
CA ARG A 30 -0.75 -1.06 8.53
C ARG A 30 0.19 -2.15 9.02
N VAL A 31 0.93 -2.76 8.10
CA VAL A 31 1.95 -3.78 8.37
C VAL A 31 3.32 -3.15 8.18
N GLU A 32 4.21 -3.34 9.17
CA GLU A 32 5.55 -2.76 9.17
C GLU A 32 6.57 -3.86 9.46
N MET A 33 7.71 -3.82 8.75
CA MET A 33 8.82 -4.75 8.95
C MET A 33 10.15 -4.05 8.68
N VAL A 34 11.21 -4.54 9.33
CA VAL A 34 12.58 -4.17 9.00
C VAL A 34 13.10 -5.15 7.96
N VAL A 35 13.78 -4.64 6.95
CA VAL A 35 14.39 -5.40 5.86
C VAL A 35 15.83 -4.93 5.70
N ASP A 36 16.75 -5.86 5.48
CA ASP A 36 18.13 -5.51 5.11
C ASP A 36 18.14 -4.88 3.71
N ASP A 37 19.00 -3.88 3.51
CA ASP A 37 19.10 -3.09 2.28
C ASP A 37 19.19 -3.99 1.02
N ALA A 38 19.88 -5.13 1.12
CA ALA A 38 20.05 -6.07 0.01
C ALA A 38 18.73 -6.72 -0.45
N PHE A 39 17.70 -6.74 0.39
CA PHE A 39 16.43 -7.42 0.11
C PHE A 39 15.26 -6.46 -0.14
N ILE A 40 15.45 -5.14 -0.11
CA ILE A 40 14.37 -4.15 -0.32
C ILE A 40 13.63 -4.42 -1.64
N THR A 41 14.36 -4.56 -2.75
CA THR A 41 13.74 -4.78 -4.06
C THR A 41 12.97 -6.09 -4.12
N ALA A 42 13.52 -7.17 -3.56
CA ALA A 42 12.85 -8.47 -3.52
C ALA A 42 11.58 -8.41 -2.67
N ALA A 43 11.62 -7.75 -1.51
CA ALA A 43 10.46 -7.57 -0.64
C ALA A 43 9.35 -6.76 -1.33
N VAL A 44 9.68 -5.68 -2.04
CA VAL A 44 8.71 -4.86 -2.78
C VAL A 44 8.07 -5.64 -3.93
N ILE A 45 8.84 -6.46 -4.65
CA ILE A 45 8.30 -7.32 -5.72
C ILE A 45 7.31 -8.33 -5.12
N ALA A 46 7.72 -9.03 -4.07
CA ALA A 46 6.86 -10.01 -3.39
C ALA A 46 5.58 -9.37 -2.83
N LEU A 47 5.67 -8.16 -2.28
CA LEU A 47 4.50 -7.39 -1.85
C LEU A 47 3.53 -7.15 -3.01
N LYS A 48 4.04 -6.66 -4.16
CA LYS A 48 3.20 -6.37 -5.33
C LYS A 48 2.54 -7.61 -5.91
N GLU A 49 3.22 -8.75 -5.90
CA GLU A 49 2.67 -10.02 -6.39
C GLU A 49 1.62 -10.62 -5.44
N ALA A 50 1.80 -10.48 -4.14
CA ALA A 50 0.90 -11.03 -3.14
C ALA A 50 -0.31 -10.13 -2.83
N HIS A 51 -0.22 -8.82 -3.14
CA HIS A 51 -1.25 -7.86 -2.75
C HIS A 51 -2.48 -7.91 -3.69
N PRO A 52 -3.73 -7.90 -3.17
CA PRO A 52 -4.93 -7.97 -4.00
C PRO A 52 -5.15 -6.76 -4.92
N TYR A 53 -4.62 -5.59 -4.54
CA TYR A 53 -4.79 -4.36 -5.31
C TYR A 53 -3.75 -4.24 -6.42
N GLU A 54 -4.18 -3.72 -7.57
CA GLU A 54 -3.32 -3.42 -8.72
C GLU A 54 -2.19 -2.44 -8.37
N THR A 55 -2.47 -1.46 -7.53
CA THR A 55 -1.47 -0.50 -7.02
C THR A 55 -1.50 -0.52 -5.49
N PRO A 56 -0.69 -1.38 -4.83
CA PRO A 56 -0.56 -1.36 -3.38
C PRO A 56 0.14 -0.09 -2.89
N ALA A 57 -0.38 0.50 -1.82
CA ALA A 57 0.31 1.58 -1.11
C ALA A 57 1.39 1.00 -0.20
N TYR A 58 2.63 1.49 -0.32
CA TYR A 58 3.74 1.12 0.56
C TYR A 58 4.79 2.23 0.61
N ASP A 59 5.54 2.27 1.72
CA ASP A 59 6.68 3.16 1.91
C ASP A 59 7.94 2.34 2.18
N VAL A 60 9.08 2.83 1.69
CA VAL A 60 10.41 2.31 2.07
C VAL A 60 11.11 3.42 2.84
N ILE A 61 11.26 3.22 4.15
CA ILE A 61 11.84 4.22 5.05
C ILE A 61 13.20 3.71 5.52
N LYS A 62 14.27 4.48 5.26
CA LYS A 62 15.61 4.16 5.76
C LYS A 62 15.70 4.45 7.25
N VAL A 63 16.05 3.44 8.03
CA VAL A 63 16.37 3.58 9.46
C VAL A 63 17.86 3.89 9.58
N LEU A 64 18.19 4.99 10.26
CA LEU A 64 19.57 5.41 10.50
C LEU A 64 19.96 5.07 11.94
N ASP A 65 21.23 4.74 12.17
CA ASP A 65 21.77 4.28 13.46
C ASP A 65 22.87 5.19 14.03
N PHE A 66 22.81 6.50 13.72
CA PHE A 66 23.77 7.50 14.20
C PHE A 66 23.62 7.85 15.68
#